data_AF-A0A0V8IT69-F1
#
_entry.id   AF-A0A0V8IT69-F1
#
_cell.length_a   1.000
_cell.length_b   1.000
_cell.length_c   1.000
_cell.angle_alpha   90.00
_cell.angle_beta   90.00
_cell.angle_gamma   90.00
#
_symmetry.space_group_name_H-M   'P 1'
#
loop_
_entity.id
_entity.type
_entity.pdbx_description
1 polymer ?
#
loop_
_entity_poly.entity_id
_entity_poly.type
_entity_poly.pdbx_seq_one_letter_code
_entity_poly.pdbx_strand_id
1 'polypeptide(L)'
;MPARPGPVPLIRPMRWLLYIAAFLVFLAGLVLFVFPLRTAEWFAWTVNPPMTAVFLGAAYWSSAGLEIIGARSAGWESARLAVWPVFVFTTLTLAVTLVHLDRFHLSPAAGFLAQAATWAWLAIYAAVPVAMLIITRRQLRGVQVAGRAASGPPVLPPALRMLLGGIAGILLLYGAALLAAPVPAAAWWPWPLTELTGRAVGAWLVGLGWAAAQGQSSRDLRSVRPVALTSLAFVVLQAIALLRYGEALRWQDAPAIGFTVVLAAIGVAGGWAFAVSRAQRPASGA
;
A
#
# COMPACT_ATOMS: atom_id res chain seq x y z
N MET A 1 38.99 -14.93 7.49
CA MET A 1 37.62 -14.88 6.94
C MET A 1 37.44 -13.55 6.22
N PRO A 2 37.13 -13.52 4.91
CA PRO A 2 36.79 -12.25 4.25
C PRO A 2 35.54 -11.65 4.90
N ALA A 3 35.57 -10.34 5.16
CA ALA A 3 34.46 -9.60 5.75
C ALA A 3 33.20 -9.81 4.90
N ARG A 4 32.09 -10.19 5.53
CA ARG A 4 30.79 -10.27 4.84
C ARG A 4 30.52 -8.89 4.19
N PRO A 5 30.21 -8.82 2.89
CA PRO A 5 29.89 -7.54 2.26
C PRO A 5 28.72 -6.92 3.02
N GLY A 6 28.88 -5.64 3.40
CA GLY A 6 27.86 -4.89 4.11
C GLY A 6 26.59 -4.71 3.25
N PRO A 7 25.44 -4.39 3.87
CA PRO A 7 24.20 -4.16 3.15
C PRO A 7 24.37 -3.01 2.15
N VAL A 8 23.87 -3.19 0.92
CA VAL A 8 23.93 -2.16 -0.12
C VAL A 8 23.15 -0.94 0.37
N PRO A 9 23.79 0.25 0.52
CA PRO A 9 23.13 1.41 1.06
C PRO A 9 22.05 1.94 0.12
N LEU A 10 21.01 2.52 0.70
CA LEU A 10 19.95 3.19 -0.05
C LEU A 10 20.45 4.57 -0.55
N ILE A 11 20.43 4.78 -1.87
CA ILE A 11 20.88 6.03 -2.49
C ILE A 11 19.98 7.21 -2.09
N ARG A 12 20.57 8.40 -1.95
CA ARG A 12 19.85 9.63 -1.56
C ARG A 12 18.62 9.93 -2.42
N PRO A 13 18.64 9.79 -3.77
CA PRO A 13 17.45 10.02 -4.59
C PRO A 13 16.27 9.10 -4.22
N MET A 14 16.52 7.84 -3.88
CA MET A 14 15.46 6.92 -3.47
C MET A 14 14.85 7.31 -2.13
N ARG A 15 15.66 7.79 -1.19
CA ARG A 15 15.18 8.30 0.11
C ARG A 15 14.24 9.48 -0.07
N TRP A 16 14.66 10.46 -0.87
CA TRP A 16 13.84 11.64 -1.15
C TRP A 16 12.56 11.29 -1.89
N LEU A 17 12.63 10.40 -2.88
CA LEU A 17 11.43 9.93 -3.58
C LEU A 17 10.43 9.30 -2.60
N LEU A 18 10.88 8.45 -1.67
CA LEU A 18 10.00 7.83 -0.68
C LEU A 18 9.44 8.86 0.33
N TYR A 19 10.21 9.87 0.75
CA TYR A 19 9.66 10.93 1.61
C TYR A 19 8.63 11.81 0.91
N ILE A 20 8.89 12.17 -0.36
CA ILE A 20 7.95 12.94 -1.17
C ILE A 20 6.69 12.11 -1.40
N ALA A 21 6.83 10.83 -1.77
CA ALA A 21 5.70 9.93 -1.88
C ALA A 21 4.89 9.91 -0.57
N ALA A 22 5.55 9.74 0.58
CA ALA A 22 4.90 9.65 1.88
C ALA A 22 4.06 10.90 2.21
N PHE A 23 4.59 12.07 1.87
CA PHE A 23 3.90 13.33 2.04
C PHE A 23 2.68 13.46 1.11
N LEU A 24 2.82 13.08 -0.17
CA LEU A 24 1.74 13.12 -1.14
C LEU A 24 0.60 12.15 -0.79
N VAL A 25 0.94 10.91 -0.41
CA VAL A 25 -0.06 9.92 0.03
C VAL A 25 -0.70 10.33 1.35
N PHE A 26 0.03 10.98 2.25
CA PHE A 26 -0.55 11.54 3.47
C PHE A 26 -1.62 12.59 3.15
N LEU A 27 -1.36 13.50 2.20
CA LEU A 27 -2.30 14.53 1.77
C LEU A 27 -3.55 13.91 1.11
N ALA A 28 -3.37 12.92 0.23
CA ALA A 28 -4.48 12.18 -0.36
C ALA A 28 -5.32 11.47 0.72
N GLY A 29 -4.66 10.80 1.66
CA GLY A 29 -5.31 10.16 2.80
C GLY A 29 -6.03 11.15 3.72
N LEU A 30 -5.52 12.38 3.88
CA LEU A 30 -6.17 13.43 4.67
C LEU A 30 -7.53 13.78 4.08
N VAL A 31 -7.60 14.06 2.78
CA VAL A 31 -8.86 14.39 2.11
C VAL A 31 -9.81 13.19 2.18
N LEU A 32 -9.35 12.00 1.82
CA LEU A 32 -10.19 10.81 1.70
C LEU A 32 -10.66 10.24 3.05
N PHE A 33 -9.82 10.29 4.08
CA PHE A 33 -10.15 9.73 5.39
C PHE A 33 -10.89 10.74 6.28
N VAL A 34 -10.44 12.00 6.31
CA VAL A 34 -11.02 13.01 7.22
C VAL A 34 -12.24 13.69 6.58
N PHE A 35 -12.21 13.95 5.27
CA PHE A 35 -13.25 14.67 4.54
C PHE A 35 -13.90 13.84 3.41
N PRO A 36 -14.36 12.60 3.67
CA PRO A 36 -14.85 11.68 2.63
C PRO A 36 -16.10 12.19 1.89
N LEU A 37 -16.84 13.14 2.48
CA LEU A 37 -18.03 13.77 1.88
C LEU A 37 -17.70 14.96 0.96
N ARG A 38 -16.43 15.39 0.91
CA ARG A 38 -15.99 16.58 0.16
C ARG A 38 -15.11 16.24 -1.04
N THR A 39 -15.15 14.98 -1.49
CA THR A 39 -14.28 14.51 -2.60
C THR A 39 -14.65 15.16 -3.94
N ALA A 40 -15.91 15.57 -4.12
CA ALA A 40 -16.34 16.33 -5.29
C ALA A 40 -15.66 17.71 -5.39
N GLU A 41 -15.35 18.36 -4.26
CA GLU A 41 -14.73 19.69 -4.29
C GLU A 41 -13.21 19.68 -4.08
N TRP A 42 -12.68 18.70 -3.34
CA TRP A 42 -11.29 18.73 -2.84
C TRP A 42 -10.41 17.60 -3.38
N PHE A 43 -10.95 16.70 -4.20
CA PHE A 43 -10.22 15.56 -4.75
C PHE A 43 -10.24 15.51 -6.28
N ALA A 44 -9.36 14.69 -6.85
CA ALA A 44 -9.17 14.56 -8.30
C ALA A 44 -10.42 14.00 -9.03
N TRP A 45 -11.24 13.24 -8.31
CA TRP A 45 -12.53 12.74 -8.78
C TRP A 45 -13.47 12.56 -7.59
N THR A 46 -14.76 12.43 -7.87
CA THR A 46 -15.75 12.16 -6.82
C THR A 46 -15.71 10.70 -6.39
N VAL A 47 -15.44 10.44 -5.10
CA VAL A 47 -15.43 9.09 -4.53
C VAL A 47 -16.75 8.84 -3.79
N ASN A 48 -17.54 7.92 -4.32
CA ASN A 48 -18.83 7.51 -3.74
C ASN A 48 -18.95 5.97 -3.81
N PRO A 49 -19.41 5.26 -2.77
CA PRO A 49 -19.85 5.75 -1.44
C PRO A 49 -18.71 6.30 -0.56
N PRO A 50 -19.02 7.08 0.50
CA PRO A 50 -18.02 7.57 1.47
C PRO A 50 -17.18 6.46 2.11
N MET A 51 -17.76 5.25 2.25
CA MET A 51 -17.04 4.07 2.72
C MET A 51 -15.82 3.75 1.84
N THR A 52 -15.92 3.92 0.52
CA THR A 52 -14.78 3.77 -0.39
C THR A 52 -13.73 4.84 -0.14
N ALA A 53 -14.13 6.09 0.10
CA ALA A 53 -13.18 7.17 0.38
C ALA A 53 -12.36 6.87 1.65
N VAL A 54 -13.02 6.52 2.76
CA VAL A 54 -12.29 6.17 3.99
C VAL A 54 -11.46 4.89 3.86
N PHE A 55 -11.91 3.89 3.09
CA PHE A 55 -11.12 2.69 2.80
C PHE A 55 -9.81 3.05 2.07
N LEU A 56 -9.90 3.86 1.01
CA LEU A 56 -8.73 4.32 0.26
C LEU A 56 -7.83 5.21 1.14
N GLY A 57 -8.42 6.11 1.93
CA GLY A 57 -7.70 6.97 2.86
C GLY A 57 -6.88 6.19 3.89
N ALA A 58 -7.44 5.11 4.45
CA ALA A 58 -6.74 4.20 5.35
C ALA A 58 -5.54 3.53 4.66
N ALA A 59 -5.70 3.12 3.40
CA ALA A 59 -4.63 2.54 2.61
C ALA A 59 -3.51 3.54 2.33
N TYR A 60 -3.86 4.78 1.96
CA TYR A 60 -2.90 5.89 1.77
C TYR A 60 -2.08 6.17 3.03
N TRP A 61 -2.73 6.29 4.20
CA TRP A 61 -2.03 6.57 5.46
C TRP A 61 -1.17 5.40 5.95
N SER A 62 -1.61 4.16 5.75
CA SER A 62 -0.75 3.01 6.00
C SER A 62 0.48 3.00 5.07
N SER A 63 0.29 3.34 3.79
CA SER A 63 1.40 3.46 2.82
C SER A 63 2.39 4.56 3.20
N ALA A 64 1.90 5.71 3.69
CA ALA A 64 2.75 6.79 4.18
C ALA A 64 3.73 6.31 5.24
N GLY A 65 3.26 5.49 6.19
CA GLY A 65 4.10 4.84 7.19
C GLY A 65 5.16 3.94 6.56
N LEU A 66 4.76 3.09 5.61
CA LEU A 66 5.65 2.14 4.94
C LEU A 66 6.75 2.87 4.14
N GLU A 67 6.38 3.95 3.47
CA GLU A 67 7.29 4.80 2.68
C GLU A 67 8.29 5.54 3.57
N ILE A 68 7.86 6.10 4.71
CA ILE A 68 8.76 6.71 5.70
C ILE A 68 9.77 5.68 6.25
N ILE A 69 9.29 4.49 6.56
CA ILE A 69 10.13 3.37 7.01
C ILE A 69 11.15 2.97 5.93
N GLY A 70 10.70 2.85 4.69
CA GLY A 70 11.57 2.59 3.55
C GLY A 70 12.62 3.68 3.36
N ALA A 71 12.22 4.95 3.46
CA ALA A 71 13.11 6.11 3.33
C ALA A 71 14.16 6.17 4.45
N ARG A 72 13.83 5.69 5.65
CA ARG A 72 14.73 5.63 6.81
C ARG A 72 15.58 4.37 6.87
N SER A 73 15.29 3.37 6.04
CA SER A 73 16.02 2.09 6.04
C SER A 73 17.49 2.29 5.69
N ALA A 74 18.39 1.55 6.35
CA ALA A 74 19.83 1.66 6.12
C ALA A 74 20.24 1.09 4.75
N GLY A 75 19.58 0.01 4.29
CA GLY A 75 19.92 -0.70 3.07
C GLY A 75 18.74 -0.99 2.16
N TRP A 76 19.06 -1.38 0.93
CA TRP A 76 18.11 -1.70 -0.14
C TRP A 76 17.13 -2.82 0.21
N GLU A 77 17.59 -3.85 0.93
CA GLU A 77 16.79 -5.03 1.28
C GLU A 77 15.53 -4.70 2.09
N SER A 78 15.62 -3.72 2.99
CA SER A 78 14.48 -3.29 3.81
C SER A 78 13.67 -2.22 3.06
N ALA A 79 14.33 -1.35 2.29
CA ALA A 79 13.68 -0.30 1.52
C ALA A 79 12.82 -0.86 0.36
N ARG A 80 13.26 -1.94 -0.30
CA ARG A 80 12.54 -2.55 -1.44
C ARG A 80 11.14 -3.06 -1.08
N LEU A 81 10.91 -3.34 0.21
CA LEU A 81 9.59 -3.69 0.74
C LEU A 81 8.58 -2.55 0.58
N ALA A 82 9.04 -1.29 0.54
CA ALA A 82 8.21 -0.13 0.21
C ALA A 82 8.25 0.20 -1.29
N VAL A 83 9.43 0.10 -1.93
CA VAL A 83 9.61 0.54 -3.33
C VAL A 83 8.74 -0.26 -4.30
N TRP A 84 8.73 -1.60 -4.23
CA TRP A 84 7.99 -2.37 -5.24
C TRP A 84 6.46 -2.24 -5.12
N PRO A 85 5.84 -2.30 -3.93
CA PRO A 85 4.41 -2.05 -3.81
C PRO A 85 4.00 -0.67 -4.32
N VAL A 86 4.78 0.38 -4.00
CA VAL A 86 4.51 1.74 -4.47
C VAL A 86 4.64 1.83 -5.99
N PHE A 87 5.65 1.19 -6.60
CA PHE A 87 5.79 1.16 -8.05
C PHE A 87 4.61 0.46 -8.74
N VAL A 88 4.21 -0.71 -8.24
CA VAL A 88 3.08 -1.48 -8.78
C VAL A 88 1.79 -0.68 -8.64
N PHE A 89 1.50 -0.15 -7.45
CA PHE A 89 0.33 0.66 -7.16
C PHE A 89 0.24 1.90 -8.06
N THR A 90 1.32 2.68 -8.16
CA THR A 90 1.34 3.91 -8.94
C THR A 90 1.21 3.64 -10.44
N THR A 91 1.81 2.56 -10.95
CA THR A 91 1.67 2.15 -12.36
C THR A 91 0.24 1.74 -12.68
N LEU A 92 -0.38 0.91 -11.83
CA LEU A 92 -1.76 0.49 -12.00
C LEU A 92 -2.72 1.68 -11.88
N THR A 93 -2.50 2.56 -10.91
CA THR A 93 -3.32 3.75 -10.73
C THR A 93 -3.21 4.72 -11.89
N LEU A 94 -2.02 4.86 -12.51
CA LEU A 94 -1.87 5.60 -13.77
C LEU A 94 -2.73 4.98 -14.88
N ALA A 95 -2.67 3.65 -15.05
CA ALA A 95 -3.49 2.97 -16.07
C ALA A 95 -4.99 3.19 -15.83
N VAL A 96 -5.46 3.02 -14.58
CA VAL A 96 -6.86 3.29 -14.20
C VAL A 96 -7.25 4.74 -14.45
N THR A 97 -6.35 5.68 -14.13
CA THR A 97 -6.54 7.11 -14.37
C THR A 97 -6.74 7.39 -15.85
N LEU A 98 -5.88 6.84 -16.72
CA LEU A 98 -5.96 7.03 -18.18
C LEU A 98 -7.26 6.45 -18.77
N VAL A 99 -7.71 5.30 -18.27
CA VAL A 99 -8.95 4.65 -18.72
C VAL A 99 -10.21 5.45 -18.34
N HIS A 100 -10.17 6.16 -17.21
CA HIS A 100 -11.32 6.86 -16.64
C HIS A 100 -11.13 8.37 -16.57
N LEU A 101 -10.33 8.95 -17.48
CA LEU A 101 -10.06 10.40 -17.50
C LEU A 101 -11.35 11.24 -17.54
N ASP A 102 -12.41 10.71 -18.15
CA ASP A 102 -13.75 11.32 -18.23
C ASP A 102 -14.38 11.58 -16.85
N ARG A 103 -13.95 10.85 -15.81
CA ARG A 103 -14.48 10.97 -14.44
C ARG A 103 -13.73 11.96 -13.57
N PHE A 104 -12.60 12.46 -14.04
CA PHE A 104 -11.79 13.43 -13.30
C PHE A 104 -12.35 14.84 -13.47
N HIS A 105 -12.08 15.70 -12.50
CA HIS A 105 -12.55 17.09 -12.50
C HIS A 105 -11.72 17.98 -13.45
N LEU A 106 -11.69 17.63 -14.74
CA LEU A 106 -10.99 18.36 -15.81
C LEU A 106 -11.84 19.47 -16.44
N SER A 107 -13.17 19.40 -16.28
CA SER A 107 -14.08 20.41 -16.83
C SER A 107 -13.91 21.76 -16.13
N PRO A 108 -13.97 22.89 -16.85
CA PRO A 108 -14.01 24.23 -16.26
C PRO A 108 -15.17 24.45 -15.28
N ALA A 109 -16.22 23.62 -15.36
CA ALA A 109 -17.36 23.66 -14.44
C ALA A 109 -17.03 23.12 -13.03
N ALA A 110 -15.93 22.37 -12.87
CA ALA A 110 -15.50 21.89 -11.56
C ALA A 110 -14.88 23.04 -10.73
N GLY A 111 -14.99 22.95 -9.41
CA GLY A 111 -14.36 23.94 -8.51
C GLY A 111 -12.84 24.00 -8.67
N PHE A 112 -12.25 25.17 -8.40
CA PHE A 112 -10.81 25.39 -8.56
C PHE A 112 -9.94 24.35 -7.83
N LEU A 113 -10.28 24.01 -6.58
CA LEU A 113 -9.54 23.04 -5.79
C LEU A 113 -9.60 21.62 -6.39
N ALA A 114 -10.76 21.21 -6.91
CA ALA A 114 -10.93 19.92 -7.57
C ALA A 114 -10.10 19.82 -8.85
N GLN A 115 -10.05 20.90 -9.65
CA GLN A 115 -9.21 20.96 -10.84
C GLN A 115 -7.72 20.92 -10.47
N ALA A 116 -7.30 21.71 -9.47
CA ALA A 116 -5.92 21.71 -8.99
C ALA A 116 -5.50 20.31 -8.48
N ALA A 117 -6.37 19.64 -7.71
CA ALA A 117 -6.15 18.27 -7.25
C ALA A 117 -6.05 17.28 -8.41
N THR A 118 -6.87 17.45 -9.45
CA THR A 118 -6.85 16.63 -10.68
C THR A 118 -5.53 16.78 -11.44
N TRP A 119 -5.07 18.01 -11.68
CA TRP A 119 -3.81 18.24 -12.36
C TRP A 119 -2.62 17.76 -11.54
N ALA A 120 -2.64 17.98 -10.22
CA ALA A 120 -1.64 17.42 -9.31
C ALA A 120 -1.62 15.89 -9.38
N TRP A 121 -2.79 15.25 -9.34
CA TRP A 121 -2.93 13.79 -9.49
C TRP A 121 -2.29 13.29 -10.78
N LEU A 122 -2.65 13.88 -11.93
CA LEU A 122 -2.10 13.50 -13.24
C LEU A 122 -0.58 13.66 -13.28
N ALA A 123 -0.06 14.78 -12.79
CA ALA A 123 1.38 15.03 -12.73
C ALA A 123 2.10 13.99 -11.85
N ILE A 124 1.54 13.68 -10.67
CA ILE A 124 2.11 12.68 -9.74
C ILE A 124 2.13 11.31 -10.38
N TYR A 125 0.99 10.81 -10.88
CA TYR A 125 0.92 9.46 -11.41
C TYR A 125 1.63 9.29 -12.77
N ALA A 126 1.84 10.38 -13.53
CA ALA A 126 2.72 10.34 -14.71
C ALA A 126 4.21 10.33 -14.32
N ALA A 127 4.61 11.13 -13.33
CA ALA A 127 6.02 11.30 -12.98
C ALA A 127 6.57 10.20 -12.06
N VAL A 128 5.80 9.77 -11.05
CA VAL A 128 6.29 8.85 -10.00
C VAL A 128 6.70 7.48 -10.56
N PRO A 129 5.91 6.76 -11.37
CA PRO A 129 6.33 5.48 -11.93
C PRO A 129 7.62 5.58 -12.75
N VAL A 130 7.78 6.65 -13.53
CA VAL A 130 8.98 6.92 -14.34
C VAL A 130 10.18 7.20 -13.44
N ALA A 131 10.03 8.06 -12.44
CA ALA A 131 11.06 8.37 -11.46
C ALA A 131 11.50 7.11 -10.70
N MET A 132 10.54 6.30 -10.24
CA MET A 132 10.80 5.03 -9.57
C MET A 132 11.55 4.06 -10.46
N LEU A 133 11.17 3.93 -11.73
CA LEU A 133 11.86 3.07 -12.69
C LEU A 133 13.33 3.50 -12.88
N ILE A 134 13.57 4.80 -13.10
CA ILE A 134 14.91 5.36 -13.30
C ILE A 134 15.77 5.18 -12.04
N ILE A 135 15.25 5.58 -10.88
CA ILE A 135 16.00 5.54 -9.62
C ILE A 135 16.25 4.10 -9.17
N THR A 136 15.26 3.20 -9.34
CA THR A 136 15.43 1.77 -9.04
C THR A 136 16.46 1.13 -9.95
N ARG A 137 16.46 1.43 -11.26
CA ARG A 137 17.51 0.96 -12.18
C ARG A 137 18.91 1.40 -11.72
N ARG A 138 19.07 2.67 -11.29
CA ARG A 138 20.34 3.17 -10.74
C ARG A 138 20.75 2.44 -9.45
N GLN A 139 19.81 2.22 -8.54
CA GLN A 139 20.05 1.48 -7.29
C GLN A 139 20.45 0.02 -7.56
N LEU A 140 19.76 -0.66 -8.48
CA LEU A 140 20.02 -2.07 -8.81
C LEU A 140 21.38 -2.27 -9.49
N ARG A 141 21.86 -1.31 -10.30
CA ARG A 141 23.23 -1.33 -10.81
C ARG A 141 24.26 -1.31 -9.68
N GLY A 142 24.04 -0.49 -8.64
CA GLY A 142 24.89 -0.47 -7.45
C GLY A 142 24.86 -1.80 -6.68
N VAL A 143 23.70 -2.46 -6.60
CA VAL A 143 23.55 -3.80 -5.97
C VAL A 143 24.32 -4.87 -6.74
N GLN A 144 24.26 -4.85 -8.08
CA GLN A 144 24.98 -5.80 -8.93
C GLN A 144 26.50 -5.69 -8.74
N VAL A 145 27.02 -4.46 -8.64
CA VAL A 145 28.45 -4.18 -8.43
C VAL A 145 28.91 -4.58 -7.03
N ALA A 146 28.10 -4.36 -5.99
CA ALA A 146 28.45 -4.66 -4.60
C ALA A 146 28.31 -6.16 -4.22
N GLY A 147 27.68 -6.98 -5.08
CA GLY A 147 27.34 -8.38 -4.77
C GLY A 147 26.09 -8.51 -3.89
N ARG A 148 25.37 -9.64 -4.02
CA ARG A 148 24.12 -9.90 -3.26
C ARG A 148 24.42 -10.21 -1.79
N ALA A 149 24.28 -9.22 -0.91
CA ALA A 149 24.63 -9.32 0.52
C ALA A 149 23.54 -9.91 1.46
N ALA A 150 22.64 -10.78 0.99
CA ALA A 150 21.64 -11.39 1.88
C ALA A 150 21.54 -12.91 1.67
N SER A 151 22.46 -13.65 2.27
CA SER A 151 22.40 -15.10 2.43
C SER A 151 21.82 -15.46 3.80
N GLY A 152 20.69 -16.19 3.80
CA GLY A 152 20.03 -16.68 5.01
C GLY A 152 18.57 -17.08 4.77
N PRO A 153 18.02 -18.00 5.57
CA PRO A 153 16.60 -18.33 5.51
C PRO A 153 15.74 -17.12 5.92
N PRO A 154 14.49 -17.03 5.47
CA PRO A 154 13.56 -15.99 5.93
C PRO A 154 13.38 -16.02 7.44
N VAL A 155 13.22 -14.84 8.04
CA VAL A 155 13.20 -14.68 9.51
C VAL A 155 11.83 -14.99 10.14
N LEU A 156 10.78 -15.00 9.32
CA LEU A 156 9.41 -15.27 9.77
C LEU A 156 9.15 -16.79 9.86
N PRO A 157 8.43 -17.26 10.89
CA PRO A 157 8.03 -18.66 11.01
C PRO A 157 7.25 -19.16 9.78
N PRO A 158 7.37 -20.45 9.39
CA PRO A 158 6.70 -21.00 8.20
C PRO A 158 5.18 -20.77 8.19
N ALA A 159 4.51 -20.92 9.34
CA ALA A 159 3.07 -20.71 9.46
C ALA A 159 2.66 -19.26 9.22
N LEU A 160 3.42 -18.28 9.73
CA LEU A 160 3.18 -16.86 9.44
C LEU A 160 3.42 -16.54 7.96
N ARG A 161 4.42 -17.17 7.34
CA ARG A 161 4.66 -17.03 5.90
C ARG A 161 3.52 -17.60 5.07
N MET A 162 2.97 -18.75 5.46
CA MET A 162 1.81 -19.35 4.83
C MET A 162 0.56 -18.45 4.95
N LEU A 163 0.33 -17.86 6.13
CA LEU A 163 -0.75 -16.90 6.34
C LEU A 163 -0.59 -15.66 5.45
N LEU A 164 0.59 -15.06 5.43
CA LEU A 164 0.91 -13.96 4.49
C LEU A 164 0.78 -14.40 3.03
N GLY A 165 1.04 -15.67 2.72
CA GLY A 165 0.83 -16.32 1.42
C GLY A 165 -0.63 -16.32 1.01
N GLY A 166 -1.51 -16.79 1.89
CA GLY A 166 -2.95 -16.76 1.68
C GLY A 166 -3.48 -15.34 1.51
N ILE A 167 -3.07 -14.40 2.39
CA ILE A 167 -3.45 -12.99 2.29
C ILE A 167 -3.00 -12.40 0.95
N ALA A 168 -1.74 -12.61 0.57
CA ALA A 168 -1.21 -12.13 -0.71
C ALA A 168 -1.99 -12.70 -1.90
N GLY A 169 -2.28 -14.01 -1.89
CA GLY A 169 -3.06 -14.67 -2.92
C GLY A 169 -4.45 -14.06 -3.08
N ILE A 170 -5.19 -13.92 -1.98
CA ILE A 170 -6.54 -13.33 -1.99
C ILE A 170 -6.50 -11.90 -2.52
N LEU A 171 -5.60 -11.05 -2.01
CA LEU A 171 -5.51 -9.65 -2.40
C LEU A 171 -5.08 -9.48 -3.87
N LEU A 172 -4.11 -10.26 -4.34
CA LEU A 172 -3.63 -10.19 -5.73
C LEU A 172 -4.69 -10.69 -6.71
N LEU A 173 -5.32 -11.83 -6.42
CA LEU A 173 -6.34 -12.40 -7.30
C LEU A 173 -7.58 -11.51 -7.36
N TYR A 174 -8.06 -11.04 -6.21
CA TYR A 174 -9.26 -10.20 -6.20
C TYR A 174 -8.98 -8.79 -6.71
N GLY A 175 -7.78 -8.25 -6.45
CA GLY A 175 -7.33 -6.99 -7.05
C GLY A 175 -7.24 -7.07 -8.57
N ALA A 176 -6.69 -8.16 -9.11
CA ALA A 176 -6.67 -8.40 -10.55
C ALA A 176 -8.07 -8.55 -11.14
N ALA A 177 -8.99 -9.24 -10.45
CA ALA A 177 -10.38 -9.37 -10.87
C ALA A 177 -11.08 -8.00 -10.94
N LEU A 178 -10.90 -7.14 -9.94
CA LEU A 178 -11.43 -5.77 -9.92
C LEU A 178 -10.82 -4.89 -11.01
N LEU A 179 -9.55 -5.10 -11.40
CA LEU A 179 -8.92 -4.37 -12.49
C LEU A 179 -9.45 -4.80 -13.87
N ALA A 180 -9.56 -6.11 -14.09
CA ALA A 180 -9.94 -6.69 -15.37
C ALA A 180 -11.47 -6.62 -15.62
N ALA A 181 -12.28 -6.93 -14.62
CA ALA A 181 -13.73 -7.02 -14.70
C ALA A 181 -14.39 -6.38 -13.46
N PRO A 182 -14.32 -5.04 -13.32
CA PRO A 182 -14.73 -4.34 -12.10
C PRO A 182 -16.19 -4.57 -11.72
N VAL A 183 -17.11 -4.60 -12.69
CA VAL A 183 -18.56 -4.76 -12.44
C VAL A 183 -18.89 -6.13 -11.82
N PRO A 184 -18.54 -7.27 -12.44
CA PRO A 184 -18.84 -8.57 -11.83
C PRO A 184 -18.02 -8.83 -10.56
N ALA A 185 -16.77 -8.35 -10.47
CA ALA A 185 -15.96 -8.52 -9.28
C ALA A 185 -16.51 -7.71 -8.08
N ALA A 186 -17.09 -6.53 -8.34
CA ALA A 186 -17.73 -5.70 -7.31
C ALA A 186 -18.98 -6.33 -6.68
N ALA A 187 -19.61 -7.32 -7.33
CA ALA A 187 -20.73 -8.06 -6.73
C ALA A 187 -20.32 -8.84 -5.46
N TRP A 188 -19.03 -9.17 -5.33
CA TRP A 188 -18.44 -9.81 -4.16
C TRP A 188 -17.80 -8.82 -3.18
N TRP A 189 -17.97 -7.52 -3.41
CA TRP A 189 -17.48 -6.47 -2.52
C TRP A 189 -18.57 -6.13 -1.48
N PRO A 190 -18.20 -5.85 -0.22
CA PRO A 190 -19.15 -5.57 0.87
C PRO A 190 -20.04 -4.31 0.69
N TRP A 191 -19.73 -3.42 -0.25
CA TRP A 191 -20.53 -2.24 -0.57
C TRP A 191 -20.49 -1.95 -2.07
N PRO A 192 -21.39 -1.09 -2.61
CA PRO A 192 -21.39 -0.79 -4.04
C PRO A 192 -20.10 -0.10 -4.49
N LEU A 193 -19.54 -0.53 -5.62
CA LEU A 193 -18.43 0.12 -6.30
C LEU A 193 -18.84 0.53 -7.72
N THR A 194 -18.42 1.72 -8.14
CA THR A 194 -18.41 2.12 -9.54
C THR A 194 -17.25 1.44 -10.28
N GLU A 195 -17.21 1.49 -11.61
CA GLU A 195 -16.08 0.95 -12.37
C GLU A 195 -14.74 1.57 -11.95
N LEU A 196 -14.68 2.89 -11.86
CA LEU A 196 -13.49 3.63 -11.43
C LEU A 196 -13.06 3.23 -10.02
N THR A 197 -14.00 3.22 -9.06
CA THR A 197 -13.66 2.89 -7.67
C THR A 197 -13.31 1.42 -7.49
N GLY A 198 -13.95 0.52 -8.24
CA GLY A 198 -13.61 -0.90 -8.33
C GLY A 198 -12.16 -1.10 -8.76
N ARG A 199 -11.76 -0.49 -9.88
CA ARG A 199 -10.37 -0.57 -10.36
C ARG A 199 -9.38 0.11 -9.42
N ALA A 200 -9.74 1.23 -8.78
CA ALA A 200 -8.89 1.91 -7.81
C ALA A 200 -8.66 1.05 -6.55
N VAL A 201 -9.72 0.43 -6.02
CA VAL A 201 -9.61 -0.57 -4.94
C VAL A 201 -8.75 -1.74 -5.42
N GLY A 202 -8.96 -2.23 -6.64
CA GLY A 202 -8.17 -3.31 -7.23
C GLY A 202 -6.66 -3.01 -7.27
N ALA A 203 -6.27 -1.81 -7.70
CA ALA A 203 -4.88 -1.35 -7.69
C ALA A 203 -4.27 -1.37 -6.27
N TRP A 204 -5.05 -0.95 -5.27
CA TRP A 204 -4.65 -1.03 -3.86
C TRP A 204 -4.48 -2.46 -3.36
N LEU A 205 -5.44 -3.35 -3.66
CA LEU A 205 -5.35 -4.75 -3.27
C LEU A 205 -4.11 -5.41 -3.90
N VAL A 206 -3.80 -5.11 -5.17
CA VAL A 206 -2.59 -5.63 -5.81
C VAL A 206 -1.33 -5.10 -5.11
N GLY A 207 -1.27 -3.80 -4.80
CA GLY A 207 -0.13 -3.21 -4.07
C GLY A 207 0.08 -3.83 -2.69
N LEU A 208 -1.00 -3.97 -1.91
CA LEU A 208 -0.97 -4.60 -0.58
C LEU A 208 -0.62 -6.10 -0.66
N GLY A 209 -1.19 -6.82 -1.62
CA GLY A 209 -0.88 -8.23 -1.86
C GLY A 209 0.57 -8.43 -2.27
N TRP A 210 1.13 -7.53 -3.08
CA TRP A 210 2.55 -7.52 -3.43
C TRP A 210 3.44 -7.25 -2.21
N ALA A 211 3.05 -6.33 -1.32
CA ALA A 211 3.75 -6.08 -0.07
C ALA A 211 3.76 -7.34 0.83
N ALA A 212 2.61 -8.00 0.98
CA ALA A 212 2.48 -9.24 1.74
C ALA A 212 3.31 -10.39 1.14
N ALA A 213 3.29 -10.54 -0.18
CA ALA A 213 4.08 -11.56 -0.89
C ALA A 213 5.58 -11.39 -0.64
N GLN A 214 6.09 -10.17 -0.76
CA GLN A 214 7.50 -9.89 -0.53
C GLN A 214 7.90 -10.02 0.94
N GLY A 215 7.02 -9.63 1.87
CA GLY A 215 7.26 -9.72 3.31
C GLY A 215 7.56 -11.15 3.79
N GLN A 216 7.01 -12.17 3.12
CA GLN A 216 7.33 -13.58 3.40
C GLN A 216 8.79 -13.95 3.18
N SER A 217 9.47 -13.18 2.33
CA SER A 217 10.85 -13.39 1.93
C SER A 217 11.83 -12.53 2.73
N SER A 218 11.34 -11.77 3.72
CA SER A 218 12.19 -10.92 4.56
C SER A 218 13.24 -11.74 5.29
N ARG A 219 14.50 -11.32 5.14
CA ARG A 219 15.68 -11.90 5.80
C ARG A 219 16.24 -10.99 6.90
N ASP A 220 15.66 -9.80 7.06
CA ASP A 220 16.11 -8.82 8.04
C ASP A 220 15.02 -8.56 9.09
N LEU A 221 15.32 -8.92 10.34
CA LEU A 221 14.42 -8.67 11.48
C LEU A 221 14.15 -7.19 11.72
N ARG A 222 15.07 -6.31 11.34
CA ARG A 222 14.90 -4.86 11.47
C ARG A 222 13.77 -4.33 10.60
N SER A 223 13.46 -5.03 9.51
CA SER A 223 12.35 -4.69 8.60
C SER A 223 10.99 -5.22 9.07
N VAL A 224 10.97 -6.27 9.91
CA VAL A 224 9.73 -6.93 10.35
C VAL A 224 8.88 -6.03 11.22
N ARG A 225 9.48 -5.43 12.28
CA ARG A 225 8.72 -4.60 13.22
C ARG A 225 8.04 -3.39 12.54
N PRO A 226 8.75 -2.59 11.72
CA PRO A 226 8.12 -1.46 11.06
C PRO A 226 6.97 -1.87 10.13
N VAL A 227 7.13 -2.93 9.33
CA VAL A 227 6.09 -3.44 8.42
C VAL A 227 4.89 -4.01 9.19
N ALA A 228 5.14 -4.65 10.33
CA ALA A 228 4.09 -5.12 11.22
C ALA A 228 3.27 -3.94 11.77
N LEU A 229 3.92 -2.85 12.18
CA LEU A 229 3.25 -1.66 12.69
C LEU A 229 2.39 -0.97 11.63
N THR A 230 2.84 -0.90 10.36
CA THR A 230 2.00 -0.34 9.28
C THR A 230 0.80 -1.23 8.99
N SER A 231 0.95 -2.56 9.05
CA SER A 231 -0.15 -3.50 8.89
C SER A 231 -1.19 -3.35 10.01
N LEU A 232 -0.74 -3.18 11.25
CA LEU A 232 -1.62 -2.91 12.40
C LEU A 232 -2.30 -1.54 12.27
N ALA A 233 -1.56 -0.50 11.84
CA ALA A 233 -2.13 0.82 11.59
C ALA A 233 -3.22 0.76 10.50
N PHE A 234 -2.99 0.00 9.43
CA PHE A 234 -4.01 -0.25 8.40
C PHE A 234 -5.26 -0.87 9.01
N VAL A 235 -5.12 -1.93 9.83
CA VAL A 235 -6.27 -2.59 10.47
C VAL A 235 -7.03 -1.64 11.38
N VAL A 236 -6.34 -0.84 12.19
CA VAL A 236 -6.97 0.17 13.06
C VAL A 236 -7.70 1.23 12.24
N LEU A 237 -7.09 1.74 11.17
CA LEU A 237 -7.72 2.73 10.30
C LEU A 237 -8.94 2.16 9.57
N GLN A 238 -8.89 0.91 9.12
CA GLN A 238 -10.05 0.23 8.54
C GLN A 238 -11.15 -0.04 9.56
N ALA A 239 -10.81 -0.37 10.80
CA ALA A 239 -11.79 -0.49 11.88
C ALA A 239 -12.48 0.86 12.14
N ILE A 240 -11.73 1.97 12.16
CA ILE A 240 -12.31 3.32 12.28
C ILE A 240 -13.18 3.65 11.05
N ALA A 241 -12.77 3.26 9.84
CA ALA A 241 -13.58 3.43 8.63
C ALA A 241 -14.92 2.69 8.73
N LEU A 242 -14.90 1.43 9.15
CA LEU A 242 -16.09 0.61 9.38
C LEU A 242 -16.98 1.18 10.49
N LEU A 243 -16.40 1.71 11.57
CA LEU A 243 -17.19 2.37 12.62
C LEU A 243 -17.89 3.65 12.14
N ARG A 244 -17.28 4.37 11.20
CA ARG A 244 -17.82 5.65 10.69
C ARG A 244 -18.82 5.48 9.54
N TYR A 245 -18.61 4.49 8.67
CA TYR A 245 -19.37 4.33 7.42
C TYR A 245 -19.78 2.88 7.12
N GLY A 246 -19.62 1.98 8.10
CA GLY A 246 -19.95 0.56 7.98
C GLY A 246 -21.43 0.23 8.03
N GLU A 247 -22.30 1.19 8.38
CA GLU A 247 -23.76 1.00 8.37
C GLU A 247 -24.30 0.65 6.97
N ALA A 248 -23.57 1.04 5.91
CA ALA A 248 -23.90 0.70 4.54
C ALA A 248 -23.67 -0.79 4.19
N LEU A 249 -22.95 -1.54 5.05
CA LEU A 249 -22.63 -2.94 4.80
C LEU A 249 -23.75 -3.84 5.31
N ARG A 250 -24.10 -4.85 4.51
CA ARG A 250 -24.92 -5.97 4.96
C ARG A 250 -24.04 -6.98 5.68
N TRP A 251 -23.88 -6.79 6.99
CA TRP A 251 -22.95 -7.56 7.83
C TRP A 251 -23.15 -9.08 7.82
N GLN A 252 -24.37 -9.54 7.50
CA GLN A 252 -24.71 -10.96 7.43
C GLN A 252 -24.36 -11.60 6.07
N ASP A 253 -24.05 -10.79 5.06
CA ASP A 253 -23.76 -11.29 3.71
C ASP A 253 -22.30 -11.76 3.61
N ALA A 254 -22.07 -12.79 2.78
CA ALA A 254 -20.76 -13.38 2.57
C ALA A 254 -19.63 -12.37 2.22
N PRO A 255 -19.86 -11.31 1.41
CA PRO A 255 -18.85 -10.27 1.17
C PRO A 255 -18.38 -9.52 2.41
N ALA A 256 -19.28 -9.16 3.33
CA ALA A 256 -18.92 -8.44 4.55
C ALA A 256 -18.14 -9.34 5.52
N ILE A 257 -18.54 -10.61 5.63
CA ILE A 257 -17.81 -11.63 6.40
C ILE A 257 -16.43 -11.85 5.78
N GLY A 258 -16.34 -12.02 4.46
CA GLY A 258 -15.06 -12.20 3.76
C GLY A 258 -14.10 -11.02 3.98
N PHE A 259 -14.61 -9.79 3.85
CA PHE A 259 -13.84 -8.57 4.10
C PHE A 259 -13.30 -8.51 5.54
N THR A 260 -14.15 -8.77 6.54
CA THR A 260 -13.76 -8.73 7.95
C THR A 260 -12.79 -9.86 8.32
N VAL A 261 -12.96 -11.05 7.76
CA VAL A 261 -12.03 -12.18 7.94
C VAL A 261 -10.64 -11.85 7.37
N VAL A 262 -10.58 -11.29 6.16
CA VAL A 262 -9.30 -10.87 5.56
C VAL A 262 -8.65 -9.76 6.39
N LEU A 263 -9.43 -8.79 6.85
CA LEU A 263 -8.93 -7.71 7.72
C LEU A 263 -8.38 -8.24 9.05
N ALA A 264 -9.10 -9.17 9.68
CA ALA A 264 -8.66 -9.85 10.89
C ALA A 264 -7.39 -10.67 10.64
N ALA A 265 -7.29 -11.38 9.52
CA ALA A 265 -6.09 -12.12 9.12
C ALA A 265 -4.87 -11.21 8.97
N ILE A 266 -5.04 -10.02 8.37
CA ILE A 266 -3.98 -8.99 8.30
C ILE A 266 -3.58 -8.53 9.70
N GLY A 267 -4.55 -8.30 10.59
CA GLY A 267 -4.30 -7.92 11.98
C GLY A 267 -3.53 -8.99 12.76
N VAL A 268 -3.93 -10.25 12.63
CA VAL A 268 -3.24 -11.41 13.24
C VAL A 268 -1.82 -11.55 12.70
N ALA A 269 -1.64 -11.46 11.37
CA ALA A 269 -0.32 -11.52 10.76
C ALA A 269 0.60 -10.38 11.24
N GLY A 270 0.07 -9.15 11.30
CA GLY A 270 0.78 -7.98 11.81
C GLY A 270 1.14 -8.11 13.30
N GLY A 271 0.20 -8.54 14.14
CA GLY A 271 0.41 -8.78 15.56
C GLY A 271 1.44 -9.88 15.83
N TRP A 272 1.36 -10.98 15.08
CA TRP A 272 2.32 -12.08 15.19
C TRP A 272 3.72 -11.66 14.74
N ALA A 273 3.84 -10.97 13.59
CA ALA A 273 5.11 -10.41 13.12
C ALA A 273 5.72 -9.44 14.14
N PHE A 274 4.89 -8.60 14.77
CA PHE A 274 5.32 -7.70 15.83
C PHE A 274 5.83 -8.47 17.06
N ALA A 275 5.11 -9.50 17.52
CA ALA A 275 5.53 -10.33 18.65
C ALA A 275 6.86 -11.05 18.39
N VAL A 276 7.02 -11.64 17.19
CA VAL A 276 8.28 -12.27 16.75
C VAL A 276 9.43 -11.27 16.79
N SER A 277 9.21 -10.03 16.33
CA SER A 277 10.23 -8.99 16.34
C SER A 277 10.66 -8.53 17.74
N ARG A 278 9.79 -8.69 18.75
CA ARG A 278 10.11 -8.40 20.16
C ARG A 278 10.87 -9.53 20.82
N ALA A 279 10.44 -10.78 20.62
CA ALA A 279 11.03 -11.96 21.22
C ALA A 279 12.49 -12.19 20.79
N GLN A 280 12.87 -11.70 19.61
CA GLN A 280 14.21 -11.87 19.05
C GLN A 280 15.16 -10.69 19.33
N ARG A 281 14.74 -9.71 20.16
CA ARG A 281 15.69 -8.76 20.75
C ARG A 281 16.41 -9.46 21.91
N PRO A 282 17.75 -9.55 21.89
CA PRO A 282 18.48 -9.97 23.08
C PRO A 282 18.11 -9.05 24.23
N ALA A 283 18.00 -9.61 25.44
CA ALA A 283 17.97 -8.83 26.67
C ALA A 283 19.33 -8.13 26.85
N SER A 284 19.57 -7.05 26.11
CA SER A 284 20.68 -6.14 26.38
C SER A 284 20.21 -5.20 27.48
N GLY A 285 20.41 -5.61 28.74
CA GLY A 285 20.10 -4.81 29.92
C GLY A 285 19.68 -5.64 31.12
N ALA A 286 20.61 -6.44 31.65
CA ALA A 286 20.72 -6.79 33.06
C ALA A 286 22.18 -6.59 33.45
#